data_AF-A0A166DPS5-F1
#
_entry.id   AF-A0A166DPS5-F1
#
_cell.length_a   1.000
_cell.length_b   1.000
_cell.length_c   1.000
_cell.angle_alpha   90.00
_cell.angle_beta   90.00
_cell.angle_gamma   90.00
#
_symmetry.space_group_name_H-M   'P 1'
#
loop_
_entity.id
_entity.type
_entity.pdbx_description
1 polymer ?
#
loop_
_entity_poly.entity_id
_entity_poly.type
_entity_poly.pdbx_seq_one_letter_code
_entity_poly.pdbx_strand_id
1 'polypeptide(L)'
;MGEDTSTISTTPHDINVLSIIARGLNEINGIPGRKEFSTFGYEAERRQARVLDSLAYLLVSREKQLVAVGLRLRDGGSGLELLVNEDGDALETTLDHLKDIVRRLREIHAELPLDDRPSRISWTYPSDTESCFERKVVRIECAVIKHSWQRLLRRFRKRSQYIDFMNTARDVCGLPAAERTDITSEGDRDRLHALQTSKSPSRDDVENQLQAIESFVAISELPEFGDTQADDVRVLLHILNTWKEMVQRNNSYRHRLEKRQKATSHVALGRHETSDVAHWLSKVTDIREHFLRVADVVASLKLLPILLHIVDIKRVAGPVPTTSKRTLSLGYDELRRILDANDVGDVRKLFHDLRRIFNGTWVDDNENEFVLDPGSTHCECQILAQIHDRPAVPYIGISKLSCARCDMYISVYRIKSRANINTRGTHGQVSSWVFPSLGDSEKDSAIEKLVRARLLNTIRHGWDDYAQPSPEAAAADKALEEALSRIGTGLVPLQDESQDGLES
;
A
#
# COMPACT_ATOMS: atom_id res chain seq x y z
N MET A 1 56.00 6.79 -22.70
CA MET A 1 54.95 6.94 -21.69
C MET A 1 53.65 7.08 -22.45
N GLY A 2 52.97 5.96 -22.68
CA GLY A 2 51.68 5.94 -23.37
C GLY A 2 50.58 6.10 -22.34
N GLU A 3 49.77 7.14 -22.51
CA GLU A 3 48.52 7.31 -21.77
C GLU A 3 47.48 6.36 -22.37
N ASP A 4 47.27 5.23 -21.68
CA ASP A 4 46.08 4.40 -21.86
C ASP A 4 44.88 5.14 -21.24
N THR A 5 44.29 6.06 -22.02
CA THR A 5 42.94 6.54 -21.74
C THR A 5 41.95 5.49 -22.23
N SER A 6 41.67 4.51 -21.39
CA SER A 6 40.52 3.62 -21.57
C SER A 6 39.24 4.45 -21.45
N THR A 7 38.79 5.01 -22.56
CA THR A 7 37.44 5.58 -22.71
C THR A 7 36.44 4.43 -22.56
N ILE A 8 36.00 4.20 -21.33
CA ILE A 8 34.84 3.35 -21.02
C ILE A 8 33.68 3.90 -21.85
N SER A 9 33.12 3.06 -22.72
CA SER A 9 31.95 3.37 -23.54
C SER A 9 30.80 3.77 -22.61
N THR A 10 30.56 5.07 -22.48
CA THR A 10 29.52 5.66 -21.62
C THR A 10 28.16 5.67 -22.32
N THR A 11 27.73 4.54 -22.88
CA THR A 11 26.32 4.44 -23.26
C THR A 11 25.49 4.40 -21.96
N PRO A 12 24.56 5.34 -21.75
CA PRO A 12 23.76 5.34 -20.54
C PRO A 12 22.87 4.09 -20.52
N HIS A 13 23.02 3.20 -19.53
CA HIS A 13 22.13 2.02 -19.32
C HIS A 13 20.63 2.36 -19.35
N ASP A 14 19.74 1.53 -19.86
CA ASP A 14 18.30 1.86 -19.82
C ASP A 14 17.81 2.00 -18.36
N ILE A 15 17.14 3.11 -18.03
CA ILE A 15 16.64 3.37 -16.68
C ILE A 15 15.60 2.35 -16.21
N ASN A 16 14.84 1.78 -17.13
CA ASN A 16 13.86 0.73 -16.84
C ASN A 16 14.59 -0.58 -16.51
N VAL A 17 15.68 -0.91 -17.21
CA VAL A 17 16.57 -2.04 -16.88
C VAL A 17 17.09 -1.89 -15.45
N LEU A 18 17.62 -0.70 -15.11
CA LEU A 18 18.12 -0.42 -13.76
C LEU A 18 17.01 -0.57 -12.70
N SER A 19 15.80 -0.11 -13.00
CA SER A 19 14.66 -0.25 -12.08
C SER A 19 14.32 -1.71 -11.78
N ILE A 20 14.40 -2.58 -12.80
CA ILE A 20 14.12 -4.02 -12.71
C ILE A 20 15.19 -4.74 -11.91
N ILE A 21 16.48 -4.49 -12.21
CA ILE A 21 17.60 -5.09 -11.44
C ILE A 21 17.48 -4.69 -9.97
N ALA A 22 17.31 -3.39 -9.71
CA ALA A 22 17.16 -2.88 -8.35
C ALA A 22 15.89 -3.40 -7.65
N ARG A 23 14.83 -3.74 -8.40
CA ARG A 23 13.62 -4.36 -7.83
C ARG A 23 13.90 -5.81 -7.45
N GLY A 24 14.55 -6.57 -8.34
CA GLY A 24 14.84 -7.98 -8.11
C GLY A 24 15.77 -8.19 -6.91
N LEU A 25 16.82 -7.38 -6.78
CA LEU A 25 17.67 -7.39 -5.59
C LEU A 25 16.88 -7.11 -4.31
N ASN A 26 15.97 -6.13 -4.32
CA ASN A 26 15.11 -5.85 -3.15
C ASN A 26 14.18 -7.02 -2.80
N GLU A 27 13.64 -7.72 -3.81
CA GLU A 27 12.76 -8.88 -3.61
C GLU A 27 13.55 -10.09 -3.06
N ILE A 28 14.79 -10.29 -3.52
CA ILE A 28 15.66 -11.37 -3.06
C ILE A 28 16.15 -11.11 -1.62
N ASN A 29 16.60 -9.89 -1.33
CA ASN A 29 17.17 -9.54 -0.03
C ASN A 29 16.12 -9.31 1.06
N GLY A 30 14.82 -9.37 0.73
CA GLY A 30 13.74 -9.28 1.71
C GLY A 30 13.68 -7.96 2.48
N ILE A 31 14.06 -6.84 1.85
CA ILE A 31 14.20 -5.55 2.55
C ILE A 31 12.86 -5.14 3.20
N PRO A 32 12.84 -4.83 4.51
CA PRO A 32 11.61 -4.54 5.24
C PRO A 32 10.94 -3.26 4.75
N GLY A 33 9.62 -3.35 4.57
CA GLY A 33 8.80 -2.25 4.08
C GLY A 33 8.48 -1.17 5.11
N ARG A 34 8.47 0.06 4.59
CA ARG A 34 7.76 1.29 5.01
C ARG A 34 8.39 2.17 6.13
N LYS A 35 8.80 3.37 5.72
CA LYS A 35 8.80 4.60 6.53
C LYS A 35 7.69 5.51 5.99
N GLU A 36 6.71 5.87 6.83
CA GLU A 36 5.76 6.92 6.50
C GLU A 36 6.41 8.28 6.77
N PHE A 37 6.44 9.15 5.76
CA PHE A 37 6.85 10.54 5.95
C PHE A 37 5.58 11.39 6.12
N SER A 38 5.43 12.02 7.27
CA SER A 38 4.35 12.96 7.54
C SER A 38 4.93 14.25 8.10
N THR A 39 5.26 15.20 7.23
CA THR A 39 5.20 16.64 7.55
C THR A 39 5.21 17.42 6.24
N PHE A 40 4.03 17.84 5.77
CA PHE A 40 3.95 18.78 4.65
C PHE A 40 3.02 19.95 4.96
N GLY A 41 3.49 21.16 4.60
CA GLY A 41 2.65 22.33 4.34
C GLY A 41 1.96 23.00 5.52
N TYR A 42 1.35 24.14 5.20
CA TYR A 42 0.43 24.87 6.07
C TYR A 42 -0.90 24.09 6.23
N GLU A 43 -1.68 24.43 7.26
CA GLU A 43 -2.91 23.68 7.59
C GLU A 43 -3.92 23.61 6.42
N ALA A 44 -4.05 24.68 5.62
CA ALA A 44 -4.94 24.71 4.47
C ALA A 44 -4.53 23.70 3.38
N GLU A 45 -3.24 23.63 3.06
CA GLU A 45 -2.67 22.68 2.10
C GLU A 45 -2.87 21.24 2.58
N ARG A 46 -2.69 20.98 3.89
CA ARG A 46 -2.96 19.67 4.49
C ARG A 46 -4.42 19.25 4.34
N ARG A 47 -5.36 20.18 4.48
CA ARG A 47 -6.79 19.89 4.31
C ARG A 47 -7.12 19.58 2.85
N GLN A 48 -6.60 20.37 1.89
CA GLN A 48 -6.75 20.10 0.45
C GLN A 48 -6.16 18.73 0.08
N ALA A 49 -4.94 18.44 0.55
CA ALA A 49 -4.28 17.16 0.35
C ALA A 49 -5.12 15.97 0.84
N ARG A 50 -5.68 16.07 2.07
CA ARG A 50 -6.56 15.04 2.63
C ARG A 50 -7.84 14.84 1.83
N VAL A 51 -8.40 15.92 1.26
CA VAL A 51 -9.59 15.82 0.39
C VAL A 51 -9.23 15.11 -0.91
N LEU A 52 -8.11 15.44 -1.55
CA LEU A 52 -7.64 14.76 -2.76
C LEU A 52 -7.36 13.27 -2.51
N ASP A 53 -6.67 12.91 -1.42
CA ASP A 53 -6.48 11.51 -1.04
C ASP A 53 -7.82 10.79 -0.77
N SER A 54 -8.77 11.49 -0.15
CA SER A 54 -10.08 10.91 0.13
C SER A 54 -10.89 10.72 -1.13
N LEU A 55 -10.90 11.68 -2.06
CA LEU A 55 -11.50 11.51 -3.38
C LEU A 55 -10.87 10.31 -4.10
N ALA A 56 -9.54 10.26 -4.23
CA ALA A 56 -8.86 9.11 -4.84
C ALA A 56 -9.25 7.79 -4.17
N TYR A 57 -9.36 7.77 -2.84
CA TYR A 57 -9.78 6.58 -2.11
C TYR A 57 -11.23 6.15 -2.45
N LEU A 58 -12.19 7.09 -2.50
CA LEU A 58 -13.60 6.79 -2.75
C LEU A 58 -13.87 6.34 -4.20
N LEU A 59 -12.98 6.66 -5.12
CA LEU A 59 -13.07 6.28 -6.53
C LEU A 59 -12.71 4.82 -6.81
N VAL A 60 -12.12 4.11 -5.85
CA VAL A 60 -11.68 2.74 -6.03
C VAL A 60 -12.85 1.76 -5.89
N SER A 61 -13.27 1.15 -6.99
CA SER A 61 -14.28 0.08 -7.02
C SER A 61 -13.70 -1.33 -6.85
N ARG A 62 -12.42 -1.53 -7.20
CA ARG A 62 -11.75 -2.84 -7.19
C ARG A 62 -10.56 -2.88 -6.21
N GLU A 63 -10.22 -4.04 -5.68
CA GLU A 63 -9.20 -4.15 -4.62
C GLU A 63 -7.80 -3.67 -5.02
N LYS A 64 -7.34 -4.07 -6.20
CA LYS A 64 -5.98 -3.75 -6.67
C LYS A 64 -5.89 -2.38 -7.34
N GLN A 65 -7.03 -1.81 -7.71
CA GLN A 65 -7.11 -0.52 -8.36
C GLN A 65 -6.50 0.59 -7.48
N LEU A 66 -5.66 1.38 -8.12
CA LEU A 66 -4.95 2.57 -7.69
C LEU A 66 -5.52 3.72 -8.48
N VAL A 67 -5.94 4.78 -7.78
CA VAL A 67 -6.47 5.98 -8.41
C VAL A 67 -5.63 7.14 -7.91
N ALA A 68 -5.26 8.01 -8.84
CA ALA A 68 -4.62 9.28 -8.56
C ALA A 68 -5.52 10.43 -9.02
N VAL A 69 -5.59 11.48 -8.21
CA VAL A 69 -6.31 12.71 -8.54
C VAL A 69 -5.41 13.93 -8.39
N GLY A 70 -5.51 14.84 -9.34
CA GLY A 70 -4.84 16.14 -9.31
C GLY A 70 -5.84 17.26 -9.53
N LEU A 71 -5.49 18.48 -9.13
CA LEU A 71 -6.35 19.64 -9.30
C LEU A 71 -5.52 20.79 -9.85
N ARG A 72 -5.88 21.28 -11.05
CA ARG A 72 -5.18 22.39 -11.71
C ARG A 72 -6.11 23.52 -12.10
N LEU A 73 -5.54 24.69 -12.38
CA LEU A 73 -6.24 25.76 -13.06
C LEU A 73 -6.47 25.36 -14.53
N ARG A 74 -7.63 25.71 -15.08
CA ARG A 74 -7.97 25.45 -16.48
C ARG A 74 -7.05 26.22 -17.42
N ASP A 75 -6.65 25.58 -18.53
CA ASP A 75 -5.91 26.25 -19.60
C ASP A 75 -6.79 27.38 -20.18
N GLY A 76 -6.31 28.62 -20.13
CA GLY A 76 -6.98 29.78 -20.75
C GLY A 76 -8.10 30.46 -19.96
N GLY A 77 -8.26 30.23 -18.64
CA GLY A 77 -9.24 31.04 -17.90
C GLY A 77 -9.59 30.62 -16.47
N SER A 78 -10.75 31.12 -16.02
CA SER A 78 -11.30 30.93 -14.66
C SER A 78 -11.85 29.52 -14.45
N GLY A 79 -11.48 28.91 -13.33
CA GLY A 79 -12.01 27.63 -12.89
C GLY A 79 -10.91 26.57 -12.76
N LEU A 80 -11.28 25.47 -12.12
CA LEU A 80 -10.41 24.35 -11.79
C LEU A 80 -10.79 23.13 -12.61
N GLU A 81 -9.79 22.35 -13.01
CA GLU A 81 -9.94 21.06 -13.65
C GLU A 81 -9.48 19.97 -12.69
N LEU A 82 -10.36 19.01 -12.41
CA LEU A 82 -10.02 17.83 -11.65
C LEU A 82 -9.49 16.76 -12.60
N LEU A 83 -8.26 16.33 -12.40
CA LEU A 83 -7.58 15.31 -13.20
C LEU A 83 -7.72 13.96 -12.49
N VAL A 84 -8.06 12.91 -13.24
CA VAL A 84 -8.13 11.54 -12.71
C VAL A 84 -7.39 10.54 -13.59
N ASN A 85 -6.67 9.63 -12.96
CA ASN A 85 -6.00 8.51 -13.60
C ASN A 85 -6.11 7.27 -12.71
N GLU A 86 -6.09 6.09 -13.32
CA GLU A 86 -6.07 4.82 -12.60
C GLU A 86 -5.19 3.77 -13.28
N ASP A 87 -4.83 2.72 -12.55
CA ASP A 87 -4.22 1.53 -13.14
C ASP A 87 -5.29 0.57 -13.73
N GLY A 88 -5.45 0.60 -15.05
CA GLY A 88 -6.26 -0.37 -15.79
C GLY A 88 -7.38 0.25 -16.63
N ASP A 89 -8.39 -0.57 -16.91
CA ASP A 89 -9.35 -0.33 -18.00
C ASP A 89 -10.71 0.24 -17.55
N ALA A 90 -10.90 0.57 -16.27
CA ALA A 90 -12.20 1.00 -15.72
C ALA A 90 -12.36 2.52 -15.59
N LEU A 91 -11.51 3.28 -16.28
CA LEU A 91 -11.35 4.71 -16.08
C LEU A 91 -12.62 5.51 -16.38
N GLU A 92 -13.50 5.02 -17.27
CA GLU A 92 -14.78 5.68 -17.54
C GLU A 92 -15.75 5.56 -16.35
N THR A 93 -15.87 4.39 -15.74
CA THR A 93 -16.71 4.20 -14.54
C THR A 93 -16.18 5.04 -13.38
N THR A 94 -14.87 5.13 -13.22
CA THR A 94 -14.22 5.99 -12.23
C THR A 94 -14.50 7.47 -12.48
N LEU A 95 -14.42 7.91 -13.74
CA LEU A 95 -14.70 9.28 -14.13
C LEU A 95 -16.17 9.67 -13.90
N ASP A 96 -17.11 8.80 -14.27
CA ASP A 96 -18.54 9.04 -14.08
C ASP A 96 -18.91 9.07 -12.60
N HIS A 97 -18.32 8.19 -11.79
CA HIS A 97 -18.50 8.26 -10.34
C HIS A 97 -17.95 9.55 -9.73
N LEU A 98 -16.80 10.04 -10.21
CA LEU A 98 -16.24 11.32 -9.76
C LEU A 98 -17.14 12.51 -10.11
N LYS A 99 -17.67 12.54 -11.34
CA LYS A 99 -18.67 13.54 -11.77
C LYS A 99 -19.92 13.49 -10.89
N ASP A 100 -20.41 12.29 -10.59
CA ASP A 100 -21.58 12.09 -9.71
C ASP A 100 -21.33 12.61 -8.29
N ILE A 101 -20.17 12.32 -7.70
CA ILE A 101 -19.77 12.85 -6.39
C ILE A 101 -19.75 14.38 -6.40
N VAL A 102 -19.03 15.01 -7.35
CA VAL A 102 -18.91 16.47 -7.41
C VAL A 102 -20.27 17.15 -7.62
N ARG A 103 -21.13 16.60 -8.49
CA ARG A 103 -22.50 17.06 -8.71
C ARG A 103 -23.31 17.01 -7.42
N ARG A 104 -23.34 15.86 -6.73
CA ARG A 104 -24.10 15.67 -5.48
C ARG A 104 -23.61 16.57 -4.35
N LEU A 105 -22.30 16.80 -4.22
CA LEU A 105 -21.75 17.73 -3.23
C LEU A 105 -22.25 19.17 -3.45
N ARG A 106 -22.39 19.61 -4.71
CA ARG A 106 -22.99 20.92 -5.02
C ARG A 106 -24.46 20.98 -4.67
N GLU A 107 -25.19 19.90 -4.94
CA GLU A 107 -26.61 19.79 -4.57
C GLU A 107 -26.82 19.79 -3.06
N ILE A 108 -25.89 19.23 -2.29
CA ILE A 108 -25.91 19.30 -0.82
C ILE A 108 -25.60 20.73 -0.37
N HIS A 109 -24.64 21.41 -1.01
CA HIS A 109 -24.31 22.80 -0.68
C HIS A 109 -25.49 23.75 -0.91
N ALA A 110 -26.22 23.58 -2.00
CA ALA A 110 -27.38 24.40 -2.34
C ALA A 110 -28.53 24.29 -1.33
N GLU A 111 -28.62 23.17 -0.60
CA GLU A 111 -29.64 22.92 0.43
C GLU A 111 -29.12 23.18 1.85
N LEU A 112 -27.91 23.70 1.99
CA LEU A 112 -27.30 23.91 3.31
C LEU A 112 -28.11 24.99 4.05
N PRO A 113 -28.58 24.72 5.29
CA PRO A 113 -29.32 25.72 6.07
C PRO A 113 -28.46 26.96 6.29
N LEU A 114 -28.97 28.14 5.92
CA LEU A 114 -28.25 29.41 6.07
C LEU A 114 -28.16 29.85 7.53
N ASP A 115 -29.24 29.64 8.30
CA ASP A 115 -29.37 30.11 9.67
C ASP A 115 -28.69 29.19 10.70
N ASP A 116 -28.43 27.92 10.34
CA ASP A 116 -27.77 26.92 11.19
C ASP A 116 -26.76 26.10 10.38
N ARG A 117 -25.77 26.80 9.80
CA ARG A 117 -24.74 26.14 9.00
C ARG A 117 -23.90 25.23 9.89
N PRO A 118 -23.94 23.90 9.71
CA PRO A 118 -23.13 23.01 10.52
C PRO A 118 -21.65 23.22 10.20
N SER A 119 -20.80 23.17 11.23
CA SER A 119 -19.35 23.26 11.04
C SER A 119 -18.75 22.02 10.36
N ARG A 120 -19.46 20.90 10.43
CA ARG A 120 -19.13 19.59 9.82
C ARG A 120 -20.39 18.84 9.48
N ILE A 121 -20.32 17.97 8.48
CA ILE A 121 -21.43 17.09 8.13
C ILE A 121 -21.62 16.07 9.27
N SER A 122 -22.84 15.96 9.79
CA SER A 122 -23.12 14.95 10.80
C SER A 122 -22.96 13.56 10.20
N TRP A 123 -22.39 12.70 11.03
CA TRP A 123 -22.10 11.31 10.76
C TRP A 123 -23.22 10.37 11.21
N THR A 124 -24.43 10.84 11.58
CA THR A 124 -25.50 10.00 12.15
C THR A 124 -26.89 10.25 11.55
N TYR A 125 -26.97 10.73 10.30
CA TYR A 125 -28.28 10.95 9.68
C TYR A 125 -29.06 9.64 9.53
N PRO A 126 -30.33 9.61 9.98
CA PRO A 126 -31.18 8.44 9.83
C PRO A 126 -31.64 8.30 8.37
N SER A 127 -31.95 7.07 7.98
CA SER A 127 -32.36 6.74 6.60
C SER A 127 -33.68 7.41 6.19
N ASP A 128 -34.58 7.59 7.15
CA ASP A 128 -35.94 8.13 7.00
C ASP A 128 -36.03 9.63 7.32
N THR A 129 -34.91 10.35 7.32
CA THR A 129 -34.89 11.80 7.58
C THR A 129 -35.84 12.60 6.67
N GLU A 130 -36.58 13.51 7.28
CA GLU A 130 -37.47 14.45 6.58
C GLU A 130 -36.68 15.59 5.92
N SER A 131 -35.46 15.87 6.39
CA SER A 131 -34.62 16.96 5.89
C SER A 131 -34.10 16.67 4.48
N CYS A 132 -34.35 17.59 3.54
CA CYS A 132 -33.86 17.48 2.16
C CYS A 132 -32.32 17.39 2.11
N PHE A 133 -31.65 18.23 2.90
CA PHE A 133 -30.19 18.24 3.03
C PHE A 133 -29.66 16.88 3.51
N GLU A 134 -30.22 16.34 4.59
CA GLU A 134 -29.76 15.08 5.17
C GLU A 134 -29.99 13.90 4.20
N ARG A 135 -31.15 13.86 3.53
CA ARG A 135 -31.42 12.86 2.48
C ARG A 135 -30.39 12.91 1.35
N LYS A 136 -29.95 14.10 0.94
CA LYS A 136 -28.91 14.22 -0.09
C LYS A 136 -27.55 13.71 0.39
N VAL A 137 -27.19 13.94 1.66
CA VAL A 137 -25.98 13.38 2.28
C VAL A 137 -26.04 11.86 2.33
N VAL A 138 -27.15 11.28 2.80
CA VAL A 138 -27.34 9.81 2.84
C VAL A 138 -27.20 9.22 1.43
N ARG A 139 -27.83 9.84 0.42
CA ARG A 139 -27.78 9.36 -0.97
C ARG A 139 -26.37 9.32 -1.56
N ILE A 140 -25.53 10.32 -1.30
CA ILE A 140 -24.13 10.29 -1.80
C ILE A 140 -23.31 9.24 -1.04
N GLU A 141 -23.53 9.04 0.26
CA GLU A 141 -22.85 8.00 1.04
C GLU A 141 -23.19 6.60 0.51
N CYS A 142 -24.48 6.32 0.26
CA CYS A 142 -24.93 5.07 -0.34
C CYS A 142 -24.33 4.86 -1.74
N ALA A 143 -24.27 5.90 -2.58
CA ALA A 143 -23.65 5.82 -3.90
C ALA A 143 -22.15 5.46 -3.83
N VAL A 144 -21.43 6.03 -2.88
CA VAL A 144 -20.01 5.73 -2.62
C VAL A 144 -19.81 4.29 -2.11
N ILE A 145 -20.66 3.83 -1.19
CA ILE A 145 -20.64 2.46 -0.67
C ILE A 145 -20.91 1.46 -1.80
N LYS A 146 -21.92 1.72 -2.63
CA LYS A 146 -22.28 0.91 -3.79
C LYS A 146 -21.13 0.79 -4.79
N HIS A 147 -20.51 1.91 -5.15
CA HIS A 147 -19.35 1.93 -6.05
C HIS A 147 -18.17 1.13 -5.49
N SER A 148 -17.93 1.20 -4.18
CA SER A 148 -16.80 0.56 -3.51
C SER A 148 -17.12 -0.83 -2.92
N TRP A 149 -18.30 -1.38 -3.17
CA TRP A 149 -18.81 -2.56 -2.46
C TRP A 149 -17.87 -3.76 -2.54
N GLN A 150 -17.36 -4.06 -3.74
CA GLN A 150 -16.44 -5.19 -3.96
C GLN A 150 -15.14 -5.04 -3.16
N ARG A 151 -14.61 -3.82 -3.09
CA ARG A 151 -13.43 -3.51 -2.28
C ARG A 151 -13.72 -3.64 -0.78
N LEU A 152 -14.85 -3.11 -0.33
CA LEU A 152 -15.28 -3.18 1.07
C LEU A 152 -15.46 -4.63 1.52
N LEU A 153 -16.14 -5.45 0.70
CA LEU A 153 -16.41 -6.85 0.99
C LEU A 153 -15.12 -7.67 1.13
N ARG A 154 -14.15 -7.46 0.23
CA ARG A 154 -12.86 -8.15 0.31
C ARG A 154 -12.08 -7.77 1.56
N ARG A 155 -12.12 -6.49 1.95
CA ARG A 155 -11.49 -6.04 3.21
C ARG A 155 -12.16 -6.65 4.43
N PHE A 156 -13.49 -6.72 4.41
CA PHE A 156 -14.28 -7.35 5.46
C PHE A 156 -13.93 -8.85 5.61
N ARG A 157 -13.89 -9.59 4.50
CA ARG A 157 -13.55 -11.03 4.46
C ARG A 157 -12.06 -11.34 4.56
N LYS A 158 -11.18 -10.33 4.52
CA LYS A 158 -9.74 -10.53 4.46
C LYS A 158 -9.29 -11.40 5.64
N ARG A 159 -8.61 -12.51 5.32
CA ARG A 159 -8.08 -13.48 6.30
C ARG A 159 -9.13 -14.06 7.26
N SER A 160 -10.42 -13.99 6.93
CA SER A 160 -11.52 -14.46 7.78
C SER A 160 -11.59 -13.77 9.16
N GLN A 161 -11.05 -12.54 9.28
CA GLN A 161 -10.97 -11.81 10.55
C GLN A 161 -12.34 -11.60 11.21
N TYR A 162 -13.38 -11.43 10.40
CA TYR A 162 -14.75 -11.30 10.90
C TYR A 162 -15.25 -12.58 11.60
N ILE A 163 -14.83 -13.76 11.15
CA ILE A 163 -15.20 -15.05 11.79
C ILE A 163 -14.52 -15.16 13.15
N ASP A 164 -13.21 -14.89 13.22
CA ASP A 164 -12.46 -14.90 14.48
C ASP A 164 -13.06 -13.90 15.49
N PHE A 165 -13.48 -12.73 15.01
CA PHE A 165 -14.19 -11.76 15.82
C PHE A 165 -15.55 -12.29 16.29
N MET A 166 -16.42 -12.80 15.40
CA MET A 166 -17.75 -13.30 15.76
C MET A 166 -17.67 -14.44 16.79
N ASN A 167 -16.75 -15.38 16.62
CA ASN A 167 -16.55 -16.47 17.57
C ASN A 167 -16.16 -15.94 18.96
N THR A 168 -15.25 -14.96 19.01
CA THR A 168 -14.85 -14.35 20.27
C THR A 168 -15.99 -13.53 20.89
N ALA A 169 -16.75 -12.78 20.09
CA ALA A 169 -17.90 -12.02 20.56
C ALA A 169 -19.00 -12.94 21.12
N ARG A 170 -19.27 -14.08 20.46
CA ARG A 170 -20.19 -15.12 20.96
C ARG A 170 -19.72 -15.73 22.27
N ASP A 171 -18.42 -15.94 22.45
CA ASP A 171 -17.87 -16.37 23.74
C ASP A 171 -18.12 -15.32 24.84
N VAL A 172 -17.90 -14.04 24.53
CA VAL A 172 -18.12 -12.94 25.48
C VAL A 172 -19.61 -12.78 25.83
N CYS A 173 -20.50 -12.93 24.86
CA CYS A 173 -21.95 -12.84 25.08
C CYS A 173 -22.60 -14.16 25.54
N GLY A 174 -21.85 -15.26 25.59
CA GLY A 174 -22.35 -16.60 25.90
C GLY A 174 -22.31 -16.95 27.39
N LEU A 175 -22.04 -18.23 27.69
CA LEU A 175 -21.92 -18.74 29.05
C LEU A 175 -20.75 -18.08 29.80
N PRO A 176 -20.89 -17.85 31.12
CA PRO A 176 -19.78 -17.38 31.96
C PRO A 176 -18.54 -18.27 31.80
N ALA A 177 -17.35 -17.68 31.80
CA ALA A 177 -16.09 -18.41 31.61
C ALA A 177 -15.89 -19.58 32.60
N ALA A 178 -16.40 -19.45 33.82
CA ALA A 178 -16.35 -20.51 34.84
C ALA A 178 -17.18 -21.75 34.48
N GLU A 179 -18.20 -21.61 33.65
CA GLU A 179 -19.12 -22.69 33.24
C GLU A 179 -18.71 -23.36 31.92
N ARG A 180 -17.69 -22.83 31.23
CA ARG A 180 -17.21 -23.33 29.93
C ARG A 180 -16.29 -24.54 30.10
N THR A 181 -16.77 -25.72 29.71
CA THR A 181 -16.03 -26.99 29.77
C THR A 181 -15.08 -27.21 28.58
N ASP A 182 -15.30 -26.51 27.47
CA ASP A 182 -14.47 -26.56 26.26
C ASP A 182 -13.13 -25.82 26.40
N ILE A 183 -12.99 -24.97 27.42
CA ILE A 183 -11.76 -24.24 27.71
C ILE A 183 -10.94 -25.03 28.72
N THR A 184 -9.87 -25.68 28.27
CA THR A 184 -8.97 -26.48 29.12
C THR A 184 -7.91 -25.64 29.83
N SER A 185 -7.43 -24.58 29.17
CA SER A 185 -6.40 -23.67 29.69
C SER A 185 -6.97 -22.66 30.68
N GLU A 186 -6.48 -22.66 31.92
CA GLU A 186 -6.86 -21.68 32.95
C GLU A 186 -6.58 -20.24 32.50
N GLY A 187 -5.44 -20.01 31.85
CA GLY A 187 -5.09 -18.69 31.32
C GLY A 187 -6.04 -18.20 30.21
N ASP A 188 -6.67 -19.09 29.45
CA ASP A 188 -7.70 -18.71 28.48
C ASP A 188 -9.05 -18.44 29.14
N ARG A 189 -9.38 -19.19 30.20
CA ARG A 189 -10.57 -18.96 31.02
C ARG A 189 -10.51 -17.58 31.69
N ASP A 190 -9.38 -17.22 32.27
CA ASP A 190 -9.16 -15.91 32.87
C ASP A 190 -9.28 -14.76 31.86
N ARG A 191 -8.75 -14.95 30.64
CA ARG A 191 -8.88 -13.95 29.56
C ARG A 191 -10.33 -13.75 29.16
N LEU A 192 -11.09 -14.84 29.00
CA LEU A 192 -12.50 -14.75 28.67
C LEU A 192 -13.30 -14.09 29.80
N HIS A 193 -13.08 -14.49 31.05
CA HIS A 193 -13.70 -13.87 32.21
C HIS A 193 -13.41 -12.36 32.26
N ALA A 194 -12.16 -11.97 31.99
CA ALA A 194 -11.74 -10.58 31.98
C ALA A 194 -12.37 -9.78 30.81
N LEU A 195 -12.72 -10.42 29.69
CA LEU A 195 -13.48 -9.80 28.61
C LEU A 195 -14.97 -9.66 28.99
N GLN A 196 -15.57 -10.71 29.55
CA GLN A 196 -16.98 -10.74 29.97
C GLN A 196 -17.30 -9.74 31.10
N THR A 197 -16.34 -9.51 32.00
CA THR A 197 -16.48 -8.58 33.13
C THR A 197 -15.99 -7.16 32.83
N SER A 198 -15.58 -6.89 31.58
CA SER A 198 -15.15 -5.56 31.17
C SER A 198 -16.31 -4.56 31.26
N LYS A 199 -16.06 -3.38 31.81
CA LYS A 199 -17.05 -2.29 31.89
C LYS A 199 -17.21 -1.52 30.57
N SER A 200 -16.15 -1.48 29.77
CA SER A 200 -16.12 -0.80 28.48
C SER A 200 -15.18 -1.56 27.57
N PRO A 201 -15.66 -2.13 26.46
CA PRO A 201 -17.07 -2.25 26.08
C PRO A 201 -17.90 -3.04 27.09
N SER A 202 -19.19 -2.71 27.19
CA SER A 202 -20.19 -3.51 27.91
C SER A 202 -20.58 -4.75 27.10
N ARG A 203 -21.29 -5.70 27.73
CA ARG A 203 -21.82 -6.88 27.03
C ARG A 203 -22.77 -6.49 25.89
N ASP A 204 -23.65 -5.52 26.14
CA ASP A 204 -24.60 -5.02 25.15
C ASP A 204 -23.88 -4.37 23.96
N ASP A 205 -22.77 -3.66 24.19
CA ASP A 205 -21.94 -3.12 23.10
C ASP A 205 -21.35 -4.24 22.22
N VAL A 206 -20.90 -5.33 22.84
CA VAL A 206 -20.37 -6.51 22.12
C VAL A 206 -21.49 -7.22 21.34
N GLU A 207 -22.67 -7.34 21.92
CA GLU A 207 -23.84 -7.96 21.29
C GLU A 207 -24.35 -7.17 20.08
N ASN A 208 -24.52 -5.85 20.23
CA ASN A 208 -24.86 -4.94 19.13
C ASN A 208 -23.85 -5.04 17.98
N GLN A 209 -22.57 -5.15 18.33
CA GLN A 209 -21.48 -5.30 17.36
C GLN A 209 -21.49 -6.66 16.66
N LEU A 210 -21.81 -7.74 17.39
CA LEU A 210 -21.98 -9.08 16.82
C LEU A 210 -23.13 -9.08 15.82
N GLN A 211 -24.29 -8.54 16.21
CA GLN A 211 -25.45 -8.43 15.33
C GLN A 211 -25.13 -7.62 14.07
N ALA A 212 -24.40 -6.51 14.20
CA ALA A 212 -24.02 -5.70 13.06
C ALA A 212 -23.13 -6.46 12.06
N ILE A 213 -22.19 -7.28 12.54
CA ILE A 213 -21.35 -8.12 11.69
C ILE A 213 -22.17 -9.25 11.05
N GLU A 214 -23.08 -9.88 11.78
CA GLU A 214 -23.96 -10.92 11.26
C GLU A 214 -24.88 -10.37 10.15
N SER A 215 -25.46 -9.18 10.34
CA SER A 215 -26.22 -8.49 9.29
C SER A 215 -25.34 -8.15 8.08
N PHE A 216 -24.08 -7.72 8.30
CA PHE A 216 -23.14 -7.46 7.21
C PHE A 216 -22.85 -8.74 6.41
N VAL A 217 -22.67 -9.88 7.10
CA VAL A 217 -22.47 -11.20 6.48
C VAL A 217 -23.70 -11.56 5.64
N ALA A 218 -24.90 -11.44 6.20
CA ALA A 218 -26.14 -11.73 5.48
C ALA A 218 -26.28 -10.89 4.19
N ILE A 219 -26.02 -9.58 4.26
CA ILE A 219 -26.02 -8.70 3.07
C ILE A 219 -24.96 -9.13 2.06
N SER A 220 -23.80 -9.59 2.54
CA SER A 220 -22.70 -10.03 1.68
C SER A 220 -22.94 -11.32 0.91
N GLU A 221 -23.96 -12.07 1.30
CA GLU A 221 -24.39 -13.32 0.66
C GLU A 221 -25.53 -13.10 -0.34
N LEU A 222 -26.11 -11.90 -0.39
CA LEU A 222 -27.13 -11.55 -1.36
C LEU A 222 -26.55 -11.51 -2.78
N PRO A 223 -27.32 -11.97 -3.80
CA PRO A 223 -26.86 -11.98 -5.19
C PRO A 223 -26.74 -10.58 -5.79
N GLU A 224 -27.54 -9.64 -5.30
CA GLU A 224 -27.60 -8.26 -5.80
C GLU A 224 -27.31 -7.26 -4.67
N PHE A 225 -26.57 -6.21 -5.01
CA PHE A 225 -26.27 -5.11 -4.09
C PHE A 225 -26.89 -3.80 -4.60
N GLY A 226 -28.12 -3.53 -4.14
CA GLY A 226 -28.93 -2.38 -4.51
C GLY A 226 -28.81 -1.21 -3.55
N ASP A 227 -29.70 -0.23 -3.70
CA ASP A 227 -29.68 1.00 -2.89
C ASP A 227 -30.12 0.74 -1.44
N THR A 228 -31.08 -0.18 -1.23
CA THR A 228 -31.48 -0.62 0.12
C THR A 228 -30.31 -1.25 0.86
N GLN A 229 -29.60 -2.20 0.24
CA GLN A 229 -28.44 -2.85 0.86
C GLN A 229 -27.30 -1.85 1.12
N ALA A 230 -27.11 -0.86 0.24
CA ALA A 230 -26.12 0.18 0.45
C ALA A 230 -26.42 1.04 1.68
N ASP A 231 -27.70 1.34 1.93
CA ASP A 231 -28.13 2.05 3.13
C ASP A 231 -28.05 1.19 4.40
N ASP A 232 -28.41 -0.09 4.32
CA ASP A 232 -28.21 -1.03 5.44
C ASP A 232 -26.72 -1.11 5.81
N VAL A 233 -25.84 -1.29 4.82
CA VAL A 233 -24.38 -1.30 5.02
C VAL A 233 -23.88 0.01 5.59
N ARG A 234 -24.44 1.16 5.17
CA ARG A 234 -24.11 2.45 5.76
C ARG A 234 -24.38 2.43 7.26
N VAL A 235 -25.59 2.06 7.69
CA VAL A 235 -25.98 1.91 9.11
C VAL A 235 -25.01 0.99 9.85
N LEU A 236 -24.68 -0.16 9.28
CA LEU A 236 -23.71 -1.08 9.88
C LEU A 236 -22.32 -0.45 10.04
N LEU A 237 -21.81 0.27 9.03
CA LEU A 237 -20.55 1.00 9.12
C LEU A 237 -20.59 2.10 10.20
N HIS A 238 -21.76 2.64 10.55
CA HIS A 238 -21.93 3.52 11.72
C HIS A 238 -21.60 2.81 13.03
N ILE A 239 -22.19 1.62 13.23
CA ILE A 239 -21.97 0.80 14.41
C ILE A 239 -20.51 0.35 14.50
N LEU A 240 -19.97 -0.21 13.39
CA LEU A 240 -18.58 -0.69 13.32
C LEU A 240 -17.55 0.41 13.63
N ASN A 241 -17.81 1.65 13.20
CA ASN A 241 -16.90 2.76 13.47
C ASN A 241 -16.92 3.19 14.94
N THR A 242 -18.11 3.24 15.55
CA THR A 242 -18.25 3.54 16.98
C THR A 242 -17.51 2.50 17.82
N TRP A 243 -17.63 1.23 17.44
CA TRP A 243 -16.89 0.14 18.05
C TRP A 243 -15.37 0.25 17.88
N LYS A 244 -14.90 0.56 16.66
CA LYS A 244 -13.48 0.81 16.39
C LYS A 244 -12.90 1.83 17.36
N GLU A 245 -13.56 2.98 17.51
CA GLU A 245 -13.11 4.03 18.42
C GLU A 245 -13.05 3.56 19.88
N MET A 246 -14.05 2.77 20.31
CA MET A 246 -14.09 2.21 21.66
C MET A 246 -12.93 1.24 21.92
N VAL A 247 -12.70 0.29 21.00
CA VAL A 247 -11.59 -0.67 21.09
C VAL A 247 -10.23 0.02 21.05
N GLN A 248 -10.07 1.06 20.21
CA GLN A 248 -8.84 1.84 20.12
C GLN A 248 -8.55 2.64 21.40
N ARG A 249 -9.58 3.14 22.09
CA ARG A 249 -9.43 3.86 23.36
C ARG A 249 -9.10 2.91 24.52
N ASN A 250 -9.54 1.66 24.48
CA ASN A 250 -9.27 0.67 25.54
C ASN A 250 -8.20 -0.37 25.15
N ASN A 251 -6.93 0.01 25.29
CA ASN A 251 -5.78 -0.87 25.02
C ASN A 251 -5.82 -2.20 25.81
N SER A 252 -6.34 -2.19 27.04
CA SER A 252 -6.42 -3.38 27.88
C SER A 252 -7.43 -4.40 27.34
N TYR A 253 -8.58 -3.93 26.86
CA TYR A 253 -9.60 -4.78 26.24
C TYR A 253 -9.09 -5.31 24.90
N ARG A 254 -8.53 -4.42 24.07
CA ARG A 254 -7.93 -4.78 22.78
C ARG A 254 -6.88 -5.89 22.92
N HIS A 255 -5.94 -5.75 23.85
CA HIS A 255 -4.90 -6.76 24.07
C HIS A 255 -5.47 -8.12 24.53
N ARG A 256 -6.50 -8.10 25.39
CA ARG A 256 -7.19 -9.32 25.83
C ARG A 256 -7.92 -10.00 24.66
N LEU A 257 -8.60 -9.21 23.83
CA LEU A 257 -9.29 -9.67 22.62
C LEU A 257 -8.32 -10.33 21.64
N GLU A 258 -7.21 -9.66 21.33
CA GLU A 258 -6.17 -10.19 20.45
C GLU A 258 -5.55 -11.48 21.00
N LYS A 259 -5.29 -11.56 22.32
CA LYS A 259 -4.77 -12.78 22.95
C LYS A 259 -5.74 -13.95 22.86
N ARG A 260 -7.04 -13.71 23.11
CA ARG A 260 -8.08 -14.73 23.01
C ARG A 260 -8.20 -15.24 21.57
N GLN A 261 -8.21 -14.35 20.59
CA GLN A 261 -8.25 -14.74 19.18
C GLN A 261 -7.06 -15.59 18.77
N LYS A 262 -5.84 -15.25 19.21
CA LYS A 262 -4.66 -16.09 18.95
C LYS A 262 -4.85 -17.50 19.51
N ALA A 263 -5.34 -17.64 20.74
CA ALA A 263 -5.58 -18.94 21.35
C ALA A 263 -6.60 -19.78 20.59
N THR A 264 -7.67 -19.17 20.09
CA THR A 264 -8.71 -19.88 19.32
C THR A 264 -8.29 -20.20 17.88
N SER A 265 -7.58 -19.29 17.20
CA SER A 265 -7.20 -19.47 15.79
C SER A 265 -6.04 -20.45 15.60
N HIS A 266 -5.16 -20.62 16.60
CA HIS A 266 -4.07 -21.60 16.57
C HIS A 266 -4.57 -23.05 16.45
N VAL A 267 -5.76 -23.33 16.99
CA VAL A 267 -6.37 -24.67 16.94
C VAL A 267 -6.91 -24.98 15.53
N ALA A 268 -7.30 -23.96 14.76
CA ALA A 268 -8.09 -24.18 13.56
C ALA A 268 -7.27 -24.31 12.25
N LEU A 269 -6.20 -23.52 12.04
CA LEU A 269 -5.67 -23.33 10.67
C LEU A 269 -4.15 -23.06 10.51
N GLY A 270 -3.34 -23.14 11.57
CA GLY A 270 -1.87 -22.99 11.44
C GLY A 270 -1.39 -21.67 10.81
N ARG A 271 -2.19 -20.59 10.86
CA ARG A 271 -1.83 -19.28 10.29
C ARG A 271 -1.08 -18.42 11.32
N HIS A 272 0.09 -17.94 10.94
CA HIS A 272 1.02 -17.24 11.84
C HIS A 272 0.81 -15.72 11.98
N GLU A 273 -0.05 -15.08 11.18
CA GLU A 273 -0.23 -13.63 11.30
C GLU A 273 -1.38 -13.26 12.23
N THR A 274 -1.01 -12.68 13.37
CA THR A 274 -1.96 -12.23 14.39
C THR A 274 -2.77 -11.06 13.85
N SER A 275 -4.08 -11.26 13.71
CA SER A 275 -5.01 -10.23 13.25
C SER A 275 -5.24 -9.19 14.34
N ASP A 276 -4.83 -7.94 14.08
CA ASP A 276 -5.26 -6.78 14.87
C ASP A 276 -6.70 -6.39 14.47
N VAL A 277 -7.66 -6.65 15.37
CA VAL A 277 -9.09 -6.32 15.18
C VAL A 277 -9.29 -4.82 14.95
N ALA A 278 -8.56 -3.97 15.69
CA ALA A 278 -8.69 -2.53 15.53
C ALA A 278 -8.18 -2.10 14.15
N HIS A 279 -7.12 -2.73 13.64
CA HIS A 279 -6.66 -2.52 12.27
C HIS A 279 -7.68 -3.00 11.24
N TRP A 280 -8.26 -4.19 11.41
CA TRP A 280 -9.30 -4.71 10.52
C TRP A 280 -10.51 -3.78 10.48
N LEU A 281 -11.04 -3.37 11.63
CA LEU A 281 -12.15 -2.42 11.74
C LEU A 281 -11.81 -1.07 11.09
N SER A 282 -10.57 -0.59 11.26
CA SER A 282 -10.09 0.61 10.56
C SER A 282 -10.23 0.42 9.05
N LYS A 283 -9.74 -0.70 8.49
CA LYS A 283 -9.85 -0.97 7.04
C LYS A 283 -11.26 -1.09 6.52
N VAL A 284 -12.18 -1.65 7.30
CA VAL A 284 -13.60 -1.79 6.93
C VAL A 284 -14.31 -0.43 6.98
N THR A 285 -13.99 0.41 7.97
CA THR A 285 -14.65 1.72 8.18
C THR A 285 -13.98 2.89 7.46
N ASP A 286 -12.77 2.72 6.91
CA ASP A 286 -12.00 3.74 6.18
C ASP A 286 -12.84 4.47 5.12
N ILE A 287 -13.73 3.77 4.41
CA ILE A 287 -14.56 4.36 3.35
C ILE A 287 -15.43 5.50 3.88
N ARG A 288 -16.00 5.33 5.06
CA ARG A 288 -16.84 6.34 5.69
C ARG A 288 -16.03 7.52 6.21
N GLU A 289 -14.84 7.29 6.76
CA GLU A 289 -13.94 8.39 7.12
C GLU A 289 -13.55 9.24 5.91
N HIS A 290 -13.24 8.60 4.78
CA HIS A 290 -12.91 9.30 3.54
C HIS A 290 -14.14 10.03 2.96
N PHE A 291 -15.32 9.43 3.04
CA PHE A 291 -16.58 10.09 2.67
C PHE A 291 -16.81 11.36 3.49
N LEU A 292 -16.74 11.30 4.82
CA LEU A 292 -16.95 12.45 5.69
C LEU A 292 -15.95 13.58 5.41
N ARG A 293 -14.67 13.26 5.16
CA ARG A 293 -13.65 14.26 4.78
C ARG A 293 -13.99 14.98 3.47
N VAL A 294 -14.60 14.29 2.51
CA VAL A 294 -15.04 14.88 1.24
C VAL A 294 -16.34 15.67 1.44
N ALA A 295 -17.30 15.14 2.21
CA ALA A 295 -18.57 15.78 2.50
C ALA A 295 -18.38 17.10 3.28
N ASP A 296 -17.43 17.14 4.23
CA ASP A 296 -17.07 18.34 5.01
C ASP A 296 -16.62 19.53 4.14
N VAL A 297 -16.23 19.31 2.89
CA VAL A 297 -15.91 20.40 1.93
C VAL A 297 -17.12 21.32 1.74
N VAL A 298 -18.34 20.78 1.77
CA VAL A 298 -19.59 21.55 1.59
C VAL A 298 -19.82 22.53 2.75
N ALA A 299 -19.48 22.11 3.97
CA ALA A 299 -19.60 22.95 5.17
C ALA A 299 -18.41 23.93 5.33
N SER A 300 -17.26 23.63 4.74
CA SER A 300 -16.01 24.37 4.93
C SER A 300 -15.92 25.66 4.09
N LEU A 301 -15.90 26.83 4.73
CA LEU A 301 -15.66 28.12 4.06
C LEU A 301 -14.33 28.18 3.28
N LYS A 302 -13.31 27.45 3.73
CA LYS A 302 -11.97 27.47 3.09
C LYS A 302 -11.87 26.54 1.88
N LEU A 303 -12.64 25.46 1.84
CA LEU A 303 -12.55 24.45 0.77
C LEU A 303 -13.71 24.54 -0.21
N LEU A 304 -14.84 25.12 0.20
CA LEU A 304 -16.01 25.32 -0.65
C LEU A 304 -15.68 26.04 -1.97
N PRO A 305 -14.83 27.11 -2.01
CA PRO A 305 -14.47 27.72 -3.28
C PRO A 305 -13.88 26.71 -4.26
N ILE A 306 -13.06 25.76 -3.81
CA ILE A 306 -12.48 24.73 -4.69
C ILE A 306 -13.59 23.89 -5.34
N LEU A 307 -14.55 23.40 -4.54
CA LEU A 307 -15.67 22.60 -5.05
C LEU A 307 -16.51 23.35 -6.09
N LEU A 308 -16.81 24.63 -5.82
CA LEU A 308 -17.63 25.46 -6.70
C LEU A 308 -16.88 25.87 -7.97
N HIS A 309 -15.55 26.01 -7.92
CA HIS A 309 -14.75 26.40 -9.07
C HIS A 309 -14.36 25.23 -9.98
N ILE A 310 -14.62 23.96 -9.62
CA ILE A 310 -14.38 22.83 -10.53
C ILE A 310 -15.30 22.95 -11.76
N VAL A 311 -14.78 23.31 -12.92
CA VAL A 311 -15.60 23.46 -14.14
C VAL A 311 -15.56 22.23 -15.02
N ASP A 312 -14.54 21.38 -14.84
CA ASP A 312 -14.34 20.20 -15.66
C ASP A 312 -13.65 19.07 -14.87
N ILE A 313 -13.87 17.83 -15.30
CA ILE A 313 -13.22 16.63 -14.78
C ILE A 313 -12.65 15.86 -15.96
N LYS A 314 -11.31 15.82 -16.04
CA LYS A 314 -10.59 15.24 -17.17
C LYS A 314 -9.95 13.92 -16.80
N ARG A 315 -10.15 12.95 -17.67
CA ARG A 315 -9.33 11.76 -17.75
C ARG A 315 -7.92 12.16 -18.17
N VAL A 316 -6.93 11.80 -17.37
CA VAL A 316 -5.55 11.75 -17.83
C VAL A 316 -5.37 10.42 -18.51
N ALA A 317 -5.19 10.41 -19.82
CA ALA A 317 -4.74 9.21 -20.50
C ALA A 317 -3.24 9.04 -20.22
N GLY A 318 -2.84 7.85 -19.77
CA GLY A 318 -1.46 7.44 -20.01
C GLY A 318 -1.19 7.42 -21.51
N PRO A 319 0.09 7.40 -21.96
CA PRO A 319 0.36 7.05 -23.35
C PRO A 319 -0.44 5.78 -23.65
N VAL A 320 -1.33 5.84 -24.65
CA VAL A 320 -2.12 4.68 -25.08
C VAL A 320 -1.12 3.55 -25.21
N PRO A 321 -1.32 2.39 -24.55
CA PRO A 321 -0.47 1.24 -24.78
C PRO A 321 -0.52 0.99 -26.27
N THR A 322 0.52 1.40 -26.99
CA THR A 322 0.69 0.97 -28.37
C THR A 322 0.59 -0.54 -28.30
N THR A 323 -0.24 -1.15 -29.12
CA THR A 323 -0.51 -2.59 -29.11
C THR A 323 0.77 -3.44 -29.21
N SER A 324 1.90 -2.83 -29.61
CA SER A 324 3.25 -3.27 -29.26
C SER A 324 3.48 -3.16 -27.74
N LYS A 325 3.23 -4.27 -27.01
CA LYS A 325 3.81 -4.46 -25.67
C LYS A 325 5.28 -4.07 -25.75
N ARG A 326 5.68 -3.03 -25.01
CA ARG A 326 7.08 -2.64 -24.88
C ARG A 326 7.77 -3.77 -24.12
N THR A 327 8.34 -4.72 -24.85
CA THR A 327 9.22 -5.74 -24.25
C THR A 327 10.53 -5.06 -23.91
N LEU A 328 10.98 -5.22 -22.67
CA LEU A 328 12.33 -4.82 -22.28
C LEU A 328 13.21 -6.05 -22.32
N SER A 329 14.36 -5.93 -22.98
CA SER A 329 15.37 -6.99 -22.99
C SER A 329 16.43 -6.73 -21.93
N LEU A 330 16.88 -7.78 -21.26
CA LEU A 330 18.01 -7.74 -20.34
C LEU A 330 19.01 -8.82 -20.73
N GLY A 331 20.20 -8.39 -21.18
CA GLY A 331 21.31 -9.28 -21.48
C GLY A 331 22.20 -9.55 -20.28
N TYR A 332 22.81 -10.74 -20.24
CA TYR A 332 23.76 -11.16 -19.22
C TYR A 332 24.98 -10.22 -19.13
N ASP A 333 25.56 -9.86 -20.28
CA ASP A 333 26.72 -8.95 -20.33
C ASP A 333 26.35 -7.52 -19.94
N GLU A 334 25.10 -7.10 -20.15
CA GLU A 334 24.62 -5.82 -19.64
C GLU A 334 24.49 -5.86 -18.12
N LEU A 335 23.87 -6.90 -17.56
CA LEU A 335 23.77 -7.07 -16.11
C LEU A 335 25.17 -7.09 -15.46
N ARG A 336 26.10 -7.86 -16.02
CA ARG A 336 27.48 -7.93 -15.52
C ARG A 336 28.17 -6.57 -15.49
N ARG A 337 28.01 -5.77 -16.56
CA ARG A 337 28.56 -4.41 -16.63
C ARG A 337 27.90 -3.46 -15.62
N ILE A 338 26.59 -3.57 -15.40
CA ILE A 338 25.86 -2.73 -14.43
C ILE A 338 26.30 -3.02 -13.00
N LEU A 339 26.52 -4.30 -12.68
CA LEU A 339 26.93 -4.73 -11.34
C LEU A 339 28.41 -4.47 -11.05
N ASP A 340 29.23 -4.26 -12.09
CA ASP A 340 30.69 -4.15 -11.98
C ASP A 340 31.32 -5.36 -11.25
N ALA A 341 30.78 -6.55 -11.54
CA ALA A 341 31.10 -7.78 -10.82
C ALA A 341 32.07 -8.68 -11.62
N ASN A 342 33.12 -9.13 -10.92
CA ASN A 342 34.10 -10.08 -11.46
C ASN A 342 33.66 -11.54 -11.32
N ASP A 343 32.82 -11.84 -10.32
CA ASP A 343 32.30 -13.19 -10.09
C ASP A 343 31.22 -13.53 -11.13
N VAL A 344 31.57 -14.40 -12.08
CA VAL A 344 30.69 -14.82 -13.17
C VAL A 344 29.53 -15.68 -12.64
N GLY A 345 29.74 -16.44 -11.56
CA GLY A 345 28.78 -17.40 -11.00
C GLY A 345 27.62 -16.71 -10.31
N ASP A 346 27.90 -15.78 -9.40
CA ASP A 346 26.84 -15.06 -8.67
C ASP A 346 26.02 -14.17 -9.60
N VAL A 347 26.65 -13.54 -10.60
CA VAL A 347 25.93 -12.74 -11.61
C VAL A 347 24.99 -13.63 -12.42
N ARG A 348 25.43 -14.85 -12.79
CA ARG A 348 24.60 -15.81 -13.54
C ARG A 348 23.41 -16.26 -12.68
N LYS A 349 23.65 -16.58 -11.41
CA LYS A 349 22.59 -16.94 -10.46
C LYS A 349 21.56 -15.83 -10.32
N LEU A 350 21.99 -14.59 -10.10
CA LEU A 350 21.11 -13.43 -10.03
C LEU A 350 20.32 -13.26 -11.33
N PHE A 351 20.96 -13.42 -12.49
CA PHE A 351 20.29 -13.31 -13.79
C PHE A 351 19.11 -14.30 -13.93
N HIS A 352 19.30 -15.56 -13.52
CA HIS A 352 18.21 -16.55 -13.47
C HIS A 352 17.13 -16.20 -12.44
N ASP A 353 17.53 -15.69 -11.27
CA ASP A 353 16.58 -15.24 -10.26
C ASP A 353 15.72 -14.07 -10.76
N LEU A 354 16.31 -13.07 -11.43
CA LEU A 354 15.58 -11.97 -12.06
C LEU A 354 14.58 -12.49 -13.10
N ARG A 355 15.02 -13.40 -13.99
CA ARG A 355 14.14 -14.01 -14.98
C ARG A 355 12.95 -14.71 -14.31
N ARG A 356 13.18 -15.45 -13.23
CA ARG A 356 12.14 -16.15 -12.47
C ARG A 356 11.18 -15.17 -11.78
N ILE A 357 11.71 -14.15 -11.10
CA ILE A 357 10.93 -13.14 -10.37
C ILE A 357 10.00 -12.37 -11.32
N PHE A 358 10.49 -12.00 -12.50
CA PHE A 358 9.74 -11.20 -13.46
C PHE A 358 9.00 -12.01 -14.53
N ASN A 359 8.99 -13.35 -14.42
CA ASN A 359 8.42 -14.25 -15.42
C ASN A 359 8.93 -13.94 -16.85
N GLY A 360 10.23 -13.66 -16.98
CA GLY A 360 10.85 -13.37 -18.27
C GLY A 360 10.89 -14.57 -19.21
N THR A 361 11.06 -14.31 -20.50
CA THR A 361 11.19 -15.35 -21.54
C THR A 361 12.55 -15.23 -22.20
N TRP A 362 13.29 -16.34 -22.27
CA TRP A 362 14.57 -16.40 -22.97
C TRP A 362 14.40 -16.05 -24.45
N VAL A 363 15.32 -15.25 -24.97
CA VAL A 363 15.40 -14.86 -26.39
C VAL A 363 16.27 -15.86 -27.17
N ASP A 364 17.25 -16.45 -26.50
CA ASP A 364 18.20 -17.40 -27.09
C ASP A 364 18.30 -18.70 -26.27
N ASP A 365 18.77 -19.76 -26.92
CA ASP A 365 19.01 -21.08 -26.30
C ASP A 365 20.21 -21.07 -25.33
N ASN A 366 21.05 -20.04 -25.41
CA ASN A 366 22.23 -19.90 -24.55
C ASN A 366 21.91 -19.26 -23.19
N GLU A 367 20.65 -18.91 -22.97
CA GLU A 367 20.15 -18.22 -21.78
C GLU A 367 20.96 -16.95 -21.45
N ASN A 368 21.34 -16.20 -22.48
CA ASN A 368 22.15 -14.98 -22.32
C ASN A 368 21.31 -13.69 -22.39
N GLU A 369 20.06 -13.77 -22.83
CA GLU A 369 19.17 -12.63 -22.92
C GLU A 369 17.71 -13.06 -22.69
N PHE A 370 16.98 -12.32 -21.84
CA PHE A 370 15.54 -12.53 -21.68
C PHE A 370 14.76 -11.23 -21.83
N VAL A 371 13.53 -11.36 -22.37
CA VAL A 371 12.56 -10.28 -22.46
C VAL A 371 11.54 -10.36 -21.35
N LEU A 372 11.10 -9.20 -20.87
CA LEU A 372 10.12 -9.07 -19.79
C LEU A 372 9.21 -7.84 -19.99
N ASP A 373 8.10 -7.79 -19.27
CA ASP A 373 7.21 -6.64 -19.24
C ASP A 373 7.69 -5.61 -18.20
N PRO A 374 8.14 -4.40 -18.61
CA PRO A 374 8.62 -3.38 -17.69
C PRO A 374 7.47 -2.80 -16.82
N GLY A 375 6.22 -3.10 -17.15
CA GLY A 375 5.02 -2.58 -16.52
C GLY A 375 4.58 -1.25 -17.13
N SER A 376 4.01 -0.38 -16.31
CA SER A 376 3.48 0.91 -16.75
C SER A 376 3.95 2.04 -15.83
N THR A 377 3.83 3.27 -16.34
CA THR A 377 3.97 4.48 -15.52
C THR A 377 2.77 4.56 -14.58
N HIS A 378 3.00 4.65 -13.26
CA HIS A 378 1.90 4.69 -12.29
C HIS A 378 1.11 6.00 -12.37
N CYS A 379 -0.15 5.93 -11.93
CA CYS A 379 -1.14 6.97 -12.11
C CYS A 379 -0.71 8.32 -11.50
N GLU A 380 -0.03 8.34 -10.34
CA GLU A 380 0.44 9.58 -9.73
C GLU A 380 1.52 10.30 -10.56
N CYS A 381 2.38 9.55 -11.25
CA CYS A 381 3.39 10.14 -12.13
C CYS A 381 2.76 10.69 -13.42
N GLN A 382 1.69 10.06 -13.90
CA GLN A 382 0.93 10.57 -15.05
C GLN A 382 0.18 11.85 -14.69
N ILE A 383 -0.42 11.94 -13.50
CA ILE A 383 -0.99 13.20 -13.00
C ILE A 383 0.10 14.28 -12.91
N LEU A 384 1.28 13.95 -12.38
CA LEU A 384 2.39 14.89 -12.27
C LEU A 384 2.78 15.48 -13.63
N ALA A 385 2.92 14.64 -14.66
CA ALA A 385 3.22 15.10 -16.01
C ALA A 385 2.17 16.08 -16.55
N GLN A 386 0.88 15.87 -16.23
CA GLN A 386 -0.20 16.76 -16.69
C GLN A 386 -0.29 18.09 -15.95
N ILE A 387 0.30 18.20 -14.76
CA ILE A 387 0.36 19.45 -13.99
C ILE A 387 1.74 20.11 -14.04
N HIS A 388 2.70 19.50 -14.75
CA HIS A 388 4.02 20.08 -14.95
C HIS A 388 3.93 21.48 -15.57
N ASP A 389 4.62 22.45 -14.98
CA ASP A 389 4.62 23.87 -15.35
C ASP A 389 3.23 24.55 -15.42
N ARG A 390 2.19 23.94 -14.82
CA ARG A 390 0.85 24.50 -14.76
C ARG A 390 0.49 24.92 -13.34
N PRO A 391 -0.27 26.01 -13.15
CA PRO A 391 -0.81 26.35 -11.83
C PRO A 391 -1.71 25.22 -11.31
N ALA A 392 -1.29 24.56 -10.24
CA ALA A 392 -2.01 23.44 -9.65
C ALA A 392 -1.92 23.46 -8.12
N VAL A 393 -2.85 22.76 -7.48
CA VAL A 393 -2.66 22.40 -6.07
C VAL A 393 -1.38 21.57 -5.98
N PRO A 394 -0.42 21.93 -5.10
CA PRO A 394 0.89 21.28 -5.03
C PRO A 394 0.82 19.89 -4.34
N TYR A 395 -0.22 19.12 -4.67
CA TYR A 395 -0.48 17.81 -4.10
C TYR A 395 -1.22 16.90 -5.09
N ILE A 396 -0.81 15.64 -5.15
CA ILE A 396 -1.47 14.58 -5.91
C ILE A 396 -2.08 13.60 -4.90
N GLY A 397 -3.40 13.52 -4.91
CA GLY A 397 -4.15 12.59 -4.07
C GLY A 397 -4.05 11.18 -4.60
N ILE A 398 -3.77 10.21 -3.73
CA ILE A 398 -3.58 8.81 -4.12
C ILE A 398 -4.37 7.86 -3.22
N SER A 399 -5.01 6.85 -3.84
CA SER A 399 -5.89 5.92 -3.12
C SER A 399 -5.14 4.93 -2.21
N LYS A 400 -3.85 4.73 -2.49
CA LYS A 400 -2.85 4.02 -1.66
C LYS A 400 -1.54 4.81 -1.72
N LEU A 401 -0.64 4.57 -0.77
CA LEU A 401 0.69 5.20 -0.81
C LEU A 401 1.43 4.85 -2.12
N SER A 402 2.35 5.71 -2.54
CA SER A 402 3.16 5.49 -3.73
C SER A 402 4.16 4.35 -3.52
N CYS A 403 4.53 3.67 -4.60
CA CYS A 403 5.67 2.75 -4.55
C CYS A 403 6.98 3.54 -4.35
N ALA A 404 8.06 2.84 -3.99
CA ALA A 404 9.35 3.47 -3.75
C ALA A 404 9.93 4.17 -5.00
N ARG A 405 9.62 3.68 -6.22
CA ARG A 405 10.10 4.28 -7.48
C ARG A 405 9.37 5.58 -7.81
N CYS A 406 8.05 5.62 -7.65
CA CYS A 406 7.28 6.85 -7.77
C CYS A 406 7.72 7.90 -6.77
N ASP A 407 7.92 7.52 -5.51
CA ASP A 407 8.41 8.45 -4.49
C ASP A 407 9.81 9.00 -4.82
N MET A 408 10.72 8.13 -5.28
CA MET A 408 12.04 8.54 -5.77
C MET A 408 11.94 9.51 -6.94
N TYR A 409 11.11 9.22 -7.94
CA TYR A 409 10.90 10.08 -9.11
C TYR A 409 10.34 11.44 -8.71
N ILE A 410 9.27 11.48 -7.91
CA ILE A 410 8.64 12.72 -7.45
C ILE A 410 9.62 13.52 -6.57
N SER A 411 10.43 12.85 -5.74
CA SER A 411 11.51 13.49 -4.97
C SER A 411 12.55 14.16 -5.87
N VAL A 412 13.02 13.46 -6.91
CA VAL A 412 13.97 14.03 -7.89
C VAL A 412 13.33 15.17 -8.68
N TYR A 413 12.08 15.01 -9.09
CA TYR A 413 11.31 16.04 -9.77
C TYR A 413 11.25 17.32 -8.94
N ARG A 414 10.94 17.25 -7.64
CA ARG A 414 10.93 18.43 -6.75
C ARG A 414 12.28 19.15 -6.72
N ILE A 415 13.38 18.39 -6.66
CA ILE A 415 14.74 18.95 -6.65
C ILE A 415 15.04 19.68 -7.96
N LYS A 416 14.68 19.09 -9.11
CA LYS A 416 15.03 19.63 -10.44
C LYS A 416 14.11 20.75 -10.91
N SER A 417 12.81 20.62 -10.69
CA SER A 417 11.82 21.63 -11.08
C SER A 417 11.67 22.77 -10.07
N ARG A 418 12.18 22.58 -8.84
CA ARG A 418 11.89 23.44 -7.67
C ARG A 418 10.38 23.56 -7.36
N ALA A 419 9.55 22.71 -7.95
CA ALA A 419 8.12 22.67 -7.68
C ALA A 419 7.87 21.89 -6.39
N ASN A 420 7.00 22.41 -5.52
CA ASN A 420 6.73 21.80 -4.23
C ASN A 420 5.56 20.78 -4.29
N ILE A 421 5.55 19.89 -5.29
CA ILE A 421 4.45 18.93 -5.47
C ILE A 421 4.70 17.65 -4.65
N ASN A 422 3.69 17.24 -3.89
CA ASN A 422 3.80 16.11 -2.96
C ASN A 422 2.68 15.07 -3.16
N THR A 423 2.93 13.87 -2.66
CA THR A 423 1.92 12.83 -2.45
C THR A 423 1.84 12.51 -0.96
N ARG A 424 0.94 11.59 -0.57
CA ARG A 424 0.80 11.11 0.81
C ARG A 424 2.06 10.45 1.39
N GLY A 425 2.99 10.04 0.54
CA GLY A 425 4.21 9.34 0.89
C GLY A 425 4.29 7.94 0.27
N THR A 426 5.24 7.14 0.75
CA THR A 426 5.57 5.83 0.16
C THR A 426 5.29 4.66 1.09
N HIS A 427 4.92 3.51 0.53
CA HIS A 427 4.93 2.24 1.28
C HIS A 427 6.28 1.53 1.27
N GLY A 428 7.29 2.08 0.58
CA GLY A 428 8.64 1.53 0.50
C GLY A 428 8.78 0.26 -0.35
N GLN A 429 7.68 -0.37 -0.78
CA GLN A 429 7.77 -1.52 -1.69
C GLN A 429 7.93 -1.03 -3.13
N VAL A 430 8.63 -1.83 -3.92
CA VAL A 430 8.85 -1.59 -5.35
C VAL A 430 7.84 -2.42 -6.14
N SER A 431 7.29 -1.86 -7.21
CA SER A 431 6.44 -2.56 -8.18
C SER A 431 6.95 -2.31 -9.61
N SER A 432 6.40 -3.00 -10.61
CA SER A 432 6.75 -2.77 -12.03
C SER A 432 6.55 -1.29 -12.36
N TRP A 433 7.55 -0.64 -12.94
CA TRP A 433 7.59 0.81 -13.06
C TRP A 433 8.36 1.21 -14.31
N VAL A 434 7.75 2.10 -15.09
CA VAL A 434 8.35 2.72 -16.28
C VAL A 434 8.61 4.18 -16.01
N PHE A 435 9.79 4.67 -16.41
CA PHE A 435 10.17 6.07 -16.26
C PHE A 435 9.12 7.01 -16.88
N PRO A 436 8.54 7.94 -16.11
CA PRO A 436 7.56 8.90 -16.62
C PRO A 436 8.24 9.99 -17.44
N SER A 437 7.64 10.37 -18.57
CA SER A 437 8.04 11.55 -19.36
C SER A 437 7.13 12.73 -19.07
N LEU A 438 7.72 13.91 -18.95
CA LEU A 438 7.03 15.21 -18.83
C LEU A 438 6.69 15.82 -20.19
N GLY A 439 7.23 15.26 -21.28
CA GLY A 439 7.18 15.87 -22.62
C GLY A 439 8.16 17.05 -22.81
N ASP A 440 9.03 17.31 -21.83
CA ASP A 440 10.11 18.29 -21.85
C ASP A 440 11.44 17.52 -21.84
N SER A 441 12.13 17.49 -22.99
CA SER A 441 13.33 16.66 -23.16
C SER A 441 14.51 17.08 -22.28
N GLU A 442 14.63 18.37 -21.94
CA GLU A 442 15.72 18.87 -21.11
C GLU A 442 15.49 18.50 -19.65
N LYS A 443 14.29 18.77 -19.12
CA LYS A 443 13.95 18.42 -17.74
C LYS A 443 13.87 16.91 -17.54
N ASP A 444 13.30 16.17 -18.51
CA ASP A 444 13.28 14.72 -18.48
C ASP A 444 14.71 14.18 -18.37
N SER A 445 15.64 14.66 -19.21
CA SER A 445 17.05 14.24 -19.15
C SER A 445 17.70 14.56 -17.79
N ALA A 446 17.43 15.74 -17.21
CA ALA A 446 17.99 16.13 -15.93
C ALA A 446 17.45 15.31 -14.75
N ILE A 447 16.17 14.95 -14.79
CA ILE A 447 15.50 14.07 -13.81
C ILE A 447 16.00 12.64 -13.99
N GLU A 448 16.03 12.13 -15.22
CA GLU A 448 16.46 10.78 -15.56
C GLU A 448 17.89 10.53 -15.07
N LYS A 449 18.81 11.47 -15.34
CA LYS A 449 20.21 11.39 -14.86
C LYS A 449 20.29 11.19 -13.34
N LEU A 450 19.47 11.89 -12.56
CA LEU A 450 19.52 11.80 -11.10
C LEU A 450 18.78 10.57 -10.56
N VAL A 451 17.66 10.14 -11.18
CA VAL A 451 17.00 8.88 -10.83
C VAL A 451 17.91 7.70 -11.13
N ARG A 452 18.54 7.68 -12.31
CA ARG A 452 19.55 6.69 -12.72
C ARG A 452 20.70 6.57 -11.72
N ALA A 453 21.25 7.69 -11.26
CA ALA A 453 22.29 7.67 -10.23
C ALA A 453 21.82 7.03 -8.91
N ARG A 454 20.59 7.33 -8.47
CA ARG A 454 20.00 6.71 -7.27
C ARG A 454 19.72 5.21 -7.46
N LEU A 455 19.28 4.80 -8.64
CA LEU A 455 19.07 3.39 -8.98
C LEU A 455 20.38 2.62 -8.97
N LEU A 456 21.43 3.12 -9.64
CA LEU A 456 22.76 2.51 -9.60
C LEU A 456 23.28 2.36 -8.17
N ASN A 457 23.08 3.39 -7.34
CA ASN A 457 23.43 3.28 -5.92
C ASN A 457 22.64 2.18 -5.21
N THR A 458 21.34 2.08 -5.47
CA THR A 458 20.48 1.01 -4.90
C THR A 458 20.94 -0.38 -5.37
N ILE A 459 21.31 -0.52 -6.63
CA ILE A 459 21.82 -1.78 -7.20
C ILE A 459 23.12 -2.19 -6.52
N ARG A 460 24.07 -1.26 -6.36
CA ARG A 460 25.34 -1.55 -5.69
C ARG A 460 25.13 -2.08 -4.28
N HIS A 461 24.34 -1.38 -3.45
CA HIS A 461 24.05 -1.83 -2.09
C HIS A 461 23.32 -3.18 -2.08
N GLY A 462 22.30 -3.35 -2.95
CA GLY A 462 21.58 -4.62 -3.02
C GLY A 462 22.44 -5.78 -3.52
N TRP A 463 23.40 -5.50 -4.40
CA TRP A 463 24.38 -6.48 -4.87
C TRP A 463 25.36 -6.86 -3.78
N ASP A 464 25.89 -5.88 -3.04
CA ASP A 464 26.77 -6.13 -1.89
C ASP A 464 26.07 -7.04 -0.87
N ASP A 465 24.79 -6.77 -0.58
CA ASP A 465 23.97 -7.60 0.31
C ASP A 465 23.72 -9.02 -0.26
N TYR A 466 23.51 -9.14 -1.58
CA TYR A 466 23.23 -10.42 -2.25
C TYR A 466 24.48 -11.32 -2.34
N ALA A 467 25.64 -10.72 -2.63
CA ALA A 467 26.91 -11.42 -2.80
C ALA A 467 27.56 -11.81 -1.46
N GLN A 468 27.07 -11.30 -0.32
CA GLN A 468 27.55 -11.77 0.97
C GLN A 468 27.17 -13.25 1.15
N PRO A 469 28.10 -14.12 1.59
CA PRO A 469 27.77 -15.49 1.90
C PRO A 469 26.67 -15.53 2.95
N SER A 470 25.66 -16.38 2.73
CA SER A 470 24.57 -16.57 3.70
C SER A 470 25.16 -16.75 5.10
N PRO A 471 24.57 -16.18 6.16
CA PRO A 471 25.06 -16.37 7.53
C PRO A 471 25.24 -17.84 7.91
N GLU A 472 24.43 -18.73 7.32
CA GLU A 472 24.56 -20.19 7.49
C GLU A 472 25.78 -20.76 6.76
N ALA A 473 26.07 -20.29 5.55
CA ALA A 473 27.28 -20.68 4.81
C ALA A 473 28.54 -20.12 5.48
N ALA A 474 28.51 -18.85 5.91
CA ALA A 474 29.59 -18.25 6.70
C ALA A 474 29.79 -18.96 8.04
N ALA A 475 28.71 -19.41 8.70
CA ALA A 475 28.79 -20.21 9.92
C ALA A 475 29.33 -21.62 9.66
N ALA A 476 28.97 -22.24 8.53
CA ALA A 476 29.47 -23.54 8.12
C ALA A 476 30.96 -23.49 7.74
N ASP A 477 31.38 -22.46 7.00
CA ASP A 477 32.78 -22.23 6.64
C ASP A 477 33.60 -21.91 7.89
N LYS A 478 33.09 -21.08 8.79
CA LYS A 478 33.74 -20.84 10.09
C LYS A 478 33.83 -22.13 10.93
N ALA A 479 32.79 -22.94 10.96
CA ALA A 479 32.82 -24.24 11.64
C ALA A 479 33.81 -25.22 11.00
N LEU A 480 33.96 -25.17 9.66
CA LEU A 480 34.92 -25.96 8.92
C LEU A 480 36.36 -25.48 9.19
N GLU A 481 36.61 -24.17 9.19
CA GLU A 481 37.90 -23.59 9.58
C GLU A 481 38.27 -23.93 11.03
N GLU A 482 37.31 -23.84 11.96
CA GLU A 482 37.50 -24.27 13.35
C GLU A 482 37.80 -25.77 13.44
N ALA A 483 37.16 -26.62 12.64
CA ALA A 483 37.43 -28.05 12.59
C ALA A 483 38.81 -28.37 12.00
N LEU A 484 39.22 -27.69 10.93
CA LEU A 484 40.54 -27.85 10.31
C LEU A 484 41.67 -27.37 11.22
N SER A 485 41.47 -26.28 11.96
CA SER A 485 42.42 -25.77 12.97
C SER A 485 42.66 -26.77 14.11
N ARG A 486 41.61 -27.48 14.55
CA ARG A 486 41.74 -28.56 15.54
C ARG A 486 42.53 -29.76 15.02
N ILE A 487 42.43 -30.06 13.72
CA ILE A 487 43.20 -31.15 13.10
C ILE A 487 44.68 -30.74 12.96
N GLY A 488 44.96 -29.49 12.59
CA GLY A 488 46.33 -28.98 12.41
C GLY A 488 47.14 -28.87 13.70
N THR A 489 46.50 -28.73 14.87
CA THR A 489 47.16 -28.64 16.18
C THR A 489 47.27 -29.97 16.92
N GLY A 490 46.62 -31.03 16.43
CA GLY A 490 46.53 -32.34 17.09
C GLY A 490 47.55 -33.40 16.62
N LEU A 491 48.37 -33.12 15.60
CA LEU A 491 49.47 -34.01 15.20
C LEU A 491 50.66 -33.82 16.15
N VAL A 492 50.55 -34.40 17.35
CA VAL A 492 51.73 -34.75 18.15
C VAL A 492 52.55 -35.73 17.30
N PRO A 493 53.84 -35.49 17.04
CA PRO A 493 54.68 -36.46 16.36
C PRO A 493 54.62 -37.76 17.15
N LEU A 494 54.20 -38.85 16.51
CA LEU A 494 54.46 -40.19 17.02
C LEU A 494 55.98 -40.30 17.18
N GLN A 495 56.45 -40.13 18.41
CA GLN A 495 57.83 -40.38 18.76
C GLN A 495 58.09 -41.85 18.45
N ASP A 496 59.03 -42.04 17.55
CA ASP A 496 59.65 -43.29 17.16
C ASP A 496 60.28 -43.91 18.43
N GLU A 497 59.54 -44.81 19.09
CA GLU A 497 60.12 -45.69 20.11
C GLU A 497 60.93 -46.79 19.40
N SER A 498 62.13 -46.42 18.98
CA SER A 498 63.19 -47.36 18.67
C SER A 498 64.40 -47.13 19.58
N GLN A 499 64.80 -48.24 20.23
CA GLN A 499 66.11 -48.53 20.83
C GLN A 499 66.45 -47.87 22.18
N ASP A 500 66.47 -48.66 23.27
CA ASP A 500 67.68 -49.34 23.76
C ASP A 500 67.43 -50.02 25.12
N GLY A 501 68.16 -51.12 25.39
CA GLY A 501 68.28 -51.65 26.76
C GLY A 501 68.54 -53.14 26.92
N LEU A 502 69.64 -53.63 26.34
CA LEU A 502 70.33 -54.85 26.78
C LEU A 502 71.14 -54.58 28.06
N GLU A 503 71.39 -55.64 28.84
CA GLU A 503 72.33 -55.77 29.98
C GLU A 503 71.87 -55.41 31.40
N SER A 504 71.39 -56.42 32.15
CA SER A 504 72.11 -57.05 33.29
C SER A 504 71.26 -58.15 33.93
#